data_AF-A0A4Y2JH81-F1
#
_entry.id   AF-A0A4Y2JH81-F1
#
_cell.length_a   1.000
_cell.length_b   1.000
_cell.length_c   1.000
_cell.angle_alpha   90.00
_cell.angle_beta   90.00
_cell.angle_gamma   90.00
#
_symmetry.space_group_name_H-M   'P 1'
#
loop_
_entity.id
_entity.type
_entity.pdbx_description
1 polymer ?
#
loop_
_entity_poly.entity_id
_entity_poly.type
_entity_poly.pdbx_seq_one_letter_code
_entity_poly.pdbx_strand_id
1 'polypeptide(L)'
;MNNEKSEYVFFWFIENYSYCWHENGEKFSSPNFTIVELEGTTWALYLYPRWDDDEAEGQISLFLVRSKQDDGPENVSIKYELSFLAADGSAIYCDETEDEFKRGEGYGYDQWTKMDEIILQRNSYYLPEDILAVRCKIWKGEGKVPNIGQSSARTPFRVEKKSFLHVVEISAHSRQM
;
A
#
# COMPACT_ATOMS: atom_id res chain seq x y z
N MET A 1 24.14 19.52 -14.45
CA MET A 1 23.19 19.10 -15.50
C MET A 1 22.07 18.38 -14.78
N ASN A 2 20.86 18.94 -14.75
CA ASN A 2 19.71 18.26 -14.16
C ASN A 2 19.24 17.21 -15.18
N ASN A 3 19.48 15.92 -14.88
CA ASN A 3 18.78 14.83 -15.56
C ASN A 3 17.34 14.83 -15.04
N GLU A 4 16.47 15.63 -15.65
CA GLU A 4 15.03 15.54 -15.39
C GLU A 4 14.54 14.20 -15.94
N LYS A 5 14.20 13.32 -15.00
CA LYS A 5 13.69 11.97 -15.21
C LYS A 5 12.18 12.06 -15.42
N SER A 6 11.69 11.52 -16.53
CA SER A 6 10.26 11.45 -16.82
C SER A 6 9.61 10.41 -15.91
N GLU A 7 9.12 10.84 -14.75
CA GLU A 7 8.48 9.95 -13.77
C GLU A 7 6.96 10.17 -13.70
N TYR A 8 6.25 9.08 -13.45
CA TYR A 8 4.88 9.08 -12.98
C TYR A 8 4.88 8.78 -11.48
N VAL A 9 4.06 9.50 -10.70
CA VAL A 9 4.00 9.32 -9.25
C VAL A 9 2.59 8.93 -8.79
N PHE A 10 2.48 7.80 -8.10
CA PHE A 10 1.24 7.36 -7.45
C PHE A 10 1.38 7.46 -5.94
N PHE A 11 0.46 8.18 -5.30
CA PHE A 11 0.35 8.23 -3.83
C PHE A 11 -0.83 7.38 -3.36
N TRP A 12 -0.60 6.53 -2.36
CA TRP A 12 -1.64 5.71 -1.77
C TRP A 12 -1.69 5.90 -0.26
N PHE A 13 -2.84 6.34 0.23
CA PHE A 13 -3.08 6.64 1.63
C PHE A 13 -4.02 5.59 2.22
N ILE A 14 -3.55 4.84 3.21
CA ILE A 14 -4.34 3.81 3.88
C ILE A 14 -4.77 4.38 5.23
N GLU A 15 -6.07 4.62 5.39
CA GLU A 15 -6.61 5.30 6.57
C GLU A 15 -6.96 4.31 7.67
N ASN A 16 -6.90 4.79 8.92
CA ASN A 16 -7.16 4.01 10.13
C ASN A 16 -6.20 2.80 10.23
N TYR A 17 -4.94 2.99 9.85
CA TYR A 17 -3.97 1.90 9.73
C TYR A 17 -3.66 1.24 11.08
N SER A 18 -3.75 1.98 12.20
CA SER A 18 -3.56 1.43 13.55
C SER A 18 -4.56 0.34 13.94
N TYR A 19 -5.67 0.20 13.21
CA TYR A 19 -6.68 -0.86 13.37
C TYR A 19 -6.42 -2.07 12.47
N CYS A 20 -5.30 -2.11 11.76
CA CYS A 20 -4.95 -3.22 10.89
C CYS A 20 -4.71 -4.51 11.70
N TRP A 21 -5.67 -5.44 11.63
CA TRP A 21 -5.60 -6.78 12.25
C TRP A 21 -5.54 -7.90 11.21
N HIS A 22 -5.03 -7.59 10.02
CA HIS A 22 -4.84 -8.58 8.96
C HIS A 22 -4.01 -9.77 9.45
N GLU A 23 -4.42 -10.97 9.05
CA GLU A 23 -3.67 -12.21 9.28
C GLU A 23 -2.43 -12.25 8.36
N ASN A 24 -1.50 -13.16 8.65
CA ASN A 24 -0.33 -13.37 7.80
C ASN A 24 -0.79 -13.68 6.36
N GLY A 25 -0.20 -13.01 5.38
CA GLY A 25 -0.49 -13.22 3.96
C GLY A 25 -1.72 -12.46 3.45
N GLU A 26 -2.50 -11.81 4.31
CA GLU A 26 -3.54 -10.89 3.86
C GLU A 26 -2.95 -9.55 3.41
N LYS A 27 -3.65 -8.85 2.50
CA LYS A 27 -3.15 -7.63 1.88
C LYS A 27 -4.19 -6.54 1.73
N PHE A 28 -3.72 -5.31 1.75
CA PHE A 28 -4.40 -4.19 1.12
C PHE A 28 -4.06 -4.15 -0.37
N SER A 29 -5.05 -3.75 -1.17
CA SER A 29 -4.85 -3.43 -2.59
C SER A 29 -5.22 -1.97 -2.82
N SER A 30 -4.36 -1.23 -3.50
CA SER A 30 -4.74 0.07 -4.03
C SER A 30 -5.78 -0.09 -5.14
N PRO A 31 -6.54 0.97 -5.45
CA PRO A 31 -7.19 1.09 -6.74
C PRO A 31 -6.19 0.99 -7.89
N ASN A 32 -6.66 0.55 -9.04
CA ASN A 32 -5.86 0.52 -10.26
C ASN A 32 -5.54 1.94 -10.74
N PHE A 33 -4.34 2.14 -11.24
CA PHE A 33 -3.93 3.36 -11.95
C PHE A 33 -3.34 3.01 -13.31
N THR A 34 -3.83 3.66 -14.35
CA THR A 34 -3.40 3.45 -15.74
C THR A 34 -2.48 4.58 -16.16
N ILE A 35 -1.33 4.23 -16.75
CA ILE A 35 -0.35 5.21 -17.20
C ILE A 35 -0.33 5.19 -18.73
N VAL A 36 -0.85 6.24 -19.34
CA VAL A 36 -1.06 6.33 -20.79
C VAL A 36 0.27 6.32 -21.55
N GLU A 37 1.26 7.03 -21.03
CA GLU A 37 2.61 7.15 -21.58
C GLU A 37 3.42 5.86 -21.43
N LEU A 38 2.97 4.95 -20.56
CA LEU A 38 3.46 3.58 -20.42
C LEU A 38 2.54 2.61 -21.19
N GLU A 39 2.19 2.99 -22.41
CA GLU A 39 1.44 2.13 -23.35
C GLU A 39 0.07 1.70 -22.80
N GLY A 40 -0.55 2.53 -21.95
CA GLY A 40 -1.83 2.23 -21.32
C GLY A 40 -1.79 1.08 -20.32
N THR A 41 -0.61 0.72 -19.81
CA THR A 41 -0.48 -0.31 -18.78
C THR A 41 -1.17 0.12 -17.48
N THR A 42 -1.75 -0.86 -16.80
CA THR A 42 -2.53 -0.63 -15.58
C THR A 42 -1.88 -1.35 -14.41
N TRP A 43 -1.76 -0.65 -13.30
CA TRP A 43 -0.97 -1.07 -12.15
C TRP A 43 -1.77 -0.93 -10.85
N ALA A 44 -1.36 -1.66 -9.82
CA ALA A 44 -1.83 -1.50 -8.45
C ALA A 44 -0.69 -1.76 -7.47
N LEU A 45 -0.83 -1.27 -6.24
CA LEU A 45 0.06 -1.58 -5.13
C LEU A 45 -0.60 -2.61 -4.21
N TYR A 46 0.14 -3.66 -3.87
CA TYR A 46 -0.26 -4.63 -2.84
C TYR A 46 0.63 -4.45 -1.62
N LEU A 47 0.00 -4.11 -0.50
CA LEU A 47 0.67 -4.00 0.79
C LEU A 47 0.25 -5.18 1.66
N TYR A 48 1.21 -5.98 2.08
CA TYR A 48 1.03 -7.06 3.04
C TYR A 48 1.50 -6.56 4.40
N PRO A 49 0.58 -6.28 5.34
CA PRO A 49 0.96 -5.80 6.67
C PRO A 49 1.76 -6.85 7.46
N ARG A 50 1.49 -8.12 7.22
CA ARG A 50 2.19 -9.27 7.80
C ARG A 50 2.47 -10.28 6.70
N TRP A 51 3.74 -10.43 6.32
CA TRP A 51 4.14 -11.45 5.37
C TRP A 51 4.03 -12.87 5.97
N ASP A 52 3.74 -13.85 5.12
CA ASP A 52 3.41 -15.25 5.47
C ASP A 52 4.57 -16.23 5.19
N ASP A 53 5.81 -15.76 5.29
CA ASP A 53 6.98 -16.63 5.15
C ASP A 53 7.69 -16.75 6.51
N ASP A 54 8.13 -17.97 6.83
CA ASP A 54 8.76 -18.33 8.11
C ASP A 54 10.01 -17.48 8.39
N GLU A 55 10.69 -16.99 7.34
CA GLU A 55 11.88 -16.13 7.45
C GLU A 55 11.56 -14.63 7.64
N ALA A 56 10.36 -14.19 7.25
CA ALA A 56 9.94 -12.78 7.20
C ALA A 56 8.63 -12.51 7.98
N GLU A 57 8.30 -13.40 8.92
CA GLU A 57 7.06 -13.33 9.70
C GLU A 57 6.90 -11.95 10.38
N GLY A 58 5.75 -11.31 10.14
CA GLY A 58 5.40 -10.02 10.73
C GLY A 58 6.10 -8.80 10.12
N GLN A 59 6.86 -8.98 9.05
CA GLN A 59 7.39 -7.87 8.27
C GLN A 59 6.36 -7.34 7.28
N ILE A 60 6.45 -6.04 7.01
CA ILE A 60 5.63 -5.37 6.01
C ILE A 60 6.29 -5.53 4.64
N SER A 61 5.50 -5.90 3.64
CA SER A 61 5.96 -6.08 2.26
C SER A 61 5.10 -5.27 1.30
N LEU A 62 5.73 -4.65 0.30
CA LEU A 62 5.06 -3.79 -0.66
C LEU A 62 5.46 -4.16 -2.08
N PHE A 63 4.45 -4.40 -2.93
CA PHE A 63 4.62 -4.82 -4.31
C PHE A 63 3.91 -3.90 -5.27
N LEU A 64 4.54 -3.61 -6.40
CA LEU A 64 3.91 -3.11 -7.60
C LEU A 64 3.41 -4.30 -8.42
N VAL A 65 2.16 -4.26 -8.87
CA VAL A 65 1.54 -5.37 -9.60
C VAL A 65 0.93 -4.85 -10.89
N ARG A 66 1.24 -5.52 -12.00
CA ARG A 66 0.64 -5.22 -13.30
C ARG A 66 -0.70 -5.93 -13.46
N SER A 67 -1.68 -5.24 -14.01
CA SER A 67 -2.98 -5.82 -14.34
C SER A 67 -2.86 -6.97 -15.34
N LYS A 68 -3.69 -8.00 -15.19
CA LYS A 68 -3.84 -9.08 -16.18
C LYS A 68 -4.54 -8.62 -17.47
N GLN A 69 -5.29 -7.52 -17.39
CA GLN A 69 -6.29 -7.10 -18.37
C GLN A 69 -5.96 -5.79 -19.07
N ASP A 70 -4.76 -5.23 -18.90
CA ASP A 70 -4.39 -4.02 -19.63
C ASP A 70 -4.20 -4.30 -21.14
N ASP A 71 -4.09 -3.26 -21.96
CA ASP A 71 -3.91 -3.39 -23.41
C ASP A 71 -2.44 -3.23 -23.84
N GLY A 72 -1.52 -3.14 -22.87
CA GLY A 72 -0.08 -2.96 -23.12
C GLY A 72 0.60 -4.20 -23.69
N PRO A 73 1.89 -4.13 -24.05
CA PRO A 73 2.62 -5.26 -24.60
C PRO A 73 2.78 -6.39 -23.56
N GLU A 74 3.06 -7.61 -23.99
CA GLU A 74 3.11 -8.78 -23.08
C GLU A 74 4.08 -8.55 -21.90
N ASN A 75 5.29 -8.08 -22.19
CA ASN A 75 6.31 -7.72 -21.21
C ASN A 75 6.57 -6.21 -21.23
N VAL A 76 6.77 -5.61 -20.05
CA VAL A 76 7.15 -4.20 -19.91
C VAL A 76 8.25 -4.09 -18.86
N SER A 77 9.46 -3.72 -19.28
CA SER A 77 10.53 -3.34 -18.35
C SER A 77 10.32 -1.91 -17.86
N ILE A 78 10.23 -1.76 -16.54
CA ILE A 78 10.11 -0.46 -15.87
C ILE A 78 11.06 -0.38 -14.70
N LYS A 79 11.55 0.83 -14.49
CA LYS A 79 12.21 1.20 -13.25
C LYS A 79 11.19 1.85 -12.34
N TYR A 80 11.25 1.51 -11.06
CA TYR A 80 10.31 2.04 -10.09
C TYR A 80 10.95 2.17 -8.71
N GLU A 81 10.44 3.13 -7.94
CA GLU A 81 10.76 3.32 -6.53
C GLU A 81 9.47 3.11 -5.72
N LEU A 82 9.55 2.29 -4.68
CA LEU A 82 8.48 2.15 -3.69
C LEU A 82 8.96 2.79 -2.39
N SER A 83 8.07 3.49 -1.69
CA SER A 83 8.42 4.18 -0.45
C SER A 83 7.26 4.32 0.53
N PHE A 84 7.59 4.29 1.82
CA PHE A 84 6.74 4.78 2.90
C PHE A 84 7.12 6.22 3.25
N LEU A 85 6.13 7.08 3.43
CA LEU A 85 6.34 8.50 3.67
C LEU A 85 6.04 8.89 5.12
N ALA A 86 6.88 9.77 5.66
CA ALA A 86 6.63 10.44 6.93
C ALA A 86 5.66 11.62 6.73
N ALA A 87 5.23 12.22 7.85
CA ALA A 87 4.33 13.36 7.87
C ALA A 87 4.83 14.60 7.11
N ASP A 88 6.14 14.78 6.98
CA ASP A 88 6.75 15.85 6.19
C ASP A 88 6.91 15.50 4.70
N GLY A 89 6.51 14.29 4.30
CA GLY A 89 6.65 13.76 2.94
C GLY A 89 8.02 13.17 2.62
N SER A 90 8.96 13.13 3.58
CA SER A 90 10.23 12.43 3.42
C SER A 90 10.02 10.91 3.36
N ALA A 91 10.87 10.21 2.61
CA ALA A 91 10.83 8.77 2.57
C ALA A 91 11.46 8.20 3.84
N ILE A 92 10.70 7.38 4.56
CA ILE A 92 11.17 6.63 5.73
C ILE A 92 11.92 5.38 5.26
N TYR A 93 11.29 4.68 4.33
CA TYR A 93 11.84 3.53 3.63
C TYR A 93 11.65 3.80 2.14
N CYS A 94 12.69 3.53 1.36
CA CYS A 94 12.61 3.58 -0.09
C CYS A 94 13.62 2.62 -0.70
N ASP A 95 13.18 1.89 -1.71
CA ASP A 95 14.06 1.15 -2.60
C ASP A 95 13.65 1.41 -4.04
N GLU A 96 14.65 1.44 -4.91
CA GLU A 96 14.52 1.56 -6.37
C GLU A 96 15.03 0.28 -7.03
N THR A 97 14.29 -0.23 -8.02
CA THR A 97 14.67 -1.41 -8.80
C THR A 97 14.17 -1.29 -10.25
N GLU A 98 14.55 -2.26 -11.07
CA GLU A 98 14.11 -2.45 -12.44
C GLU A 98 13.66 -3.89 -12.62
N ASP A 99 12.42 -4.09 -13.06
CA ASP A 99 11.89 -5.42 -13.34
C ASP A 99 11.14 -5.44 -14.67
N GLU A 100 11.15 -6.61 -15.33
CA GLU A 100 10.33 -6.89 -16.50
C GLU A 100 9.01 -7.53 -16.06
N PHE A 101 7.90 -6.79 -16.21
CA PHE A 101 6.59 -7.25 -15.80
C PHE A 101 5.83 -7.91 -16.95
N LYS A 102 5.42 -9.17 -16.76
CA LYS A 102 4.28 -9.73 -17.51
C LYS A 102 2.96 -9.26 -16.94
N ARG A 103 1.91 -9.42 -17.73
CA ARG A 103 0.53 -9.21 -17.29
C ARG A 103 0.21 -10.08 -16.08
N GLY A 104 -0.20 -9.46 -14.98
CA GLY A 104 -0.55 -10.16 -13.74
C GLY A 104 0.62 -10.50 -12.82
N GLU A 105 1.85 -10.20 -13.20
CA GLU A 105 3.01 -10.35 -12.33
C GLU A 105 3.17 -9.12 -11.42
N GLY A 106 3.86 -9.34 -10.31
CA GLY A 106 4.18 -8.30 -9.35
C GLY A 106 5.58 -8.49 -8.78
N TYR A 107 6.26 -7.38 -8.59
CA TYR A 107 7.60 -7.29 -8.01
C TYR A 107 7.61 -6.18 -6.97
N GLY A 108 8.55 -6.27 -6.04
CA GLY A 108 8.66 -5.32 -4.95
C GLY A 108 9.59 -5.84 -3.89
N TYR A 109 9.35 -5.38 -2.66
CA TYR A 109 10.26 -5.61 -1.56
C TYR A 109 9.53 -6.34 -0.45
N ASP A 110 10.11 -7.48 -0.09
CA ASP A 110 9.92 -8.07 1.21
C ASP A 110 10.83 -7.38 2.23
N GLN A 111 10.42 -7.34 3.50
CA GLN A 111 11.32 -7.12 4.64
C GLN A 111 11.78 -5.69 4.97
N TRP A 112 10.99 -4.65 4.73
CA TRP A 112 11.43 -3.28 5.08
C TRP A 112 11.48 -3.00 6.59
N THR A 113 10.49 -3.45 7.35
CA THR A 113 10.43 -3.31 8.81
C THR A 113 9.34 -4.22 9.38
N LYS A 114 9.32 -4.40 10.70
CA LYS A 114 8.23 -5.10 11.38
C LYS A 114 7.02 -4.17 11.46
N MET A 115 5.83 -4.72 11.19
CA MET A 115 4.56 -4.01 11.36
C MET A 115 4.44 -3.38 12.75
N ASP A 116 4.91 -4.11 13.77
CA ASP A 116 4.92 -3.65 15.15
C ASP A 116 5.80 -2.42 15.35
N GLU A 117 6.88 -2.19 14.59
CA GLU A 117 7.67 -0.96 14.73
C GLU A 117 6.90 0.27 14.24
N ILE A 118 6.21 0.16 13.09
CA ILE A 118 5.36 1.23 12.56
C ILE A 118 4.18 1.50 13.49
N ILE A 119 3.51 0.42 13.95
CA ILE A 119 2.34 0.55 14.82
C ILE A 119 2.75 0.96 16.22
N LEU A 120 3.70 0.32 16.89
CA LEU A 120 4.08 0.64 18.27
C LEU A 120 4.61 2.06 18.41
N GLN A 121 5.26 2.59 17.37
CA GLN A 121 5.74 3.95 17.44
C GLN A 121 4.58 4.96 17.50
N ARG A 122 3.36 4.64 16.99
CA ARG A 122 2.09 5.44 16.99
C ARG A 122 2.28 6.97 17.02
N ASN A 123 3.38 7.46 16.50
CA ASN A 123 3.72 8.86 16.62
C ASN A 123 3.24 9.49 15.32
N SER A 124 2.86 10.75 15.41
CA SER A 124 2.36 11.52 14.27
C SER A 124 3.36 11.65 13.13
N TYR A 125 4.59 11.14 13.27
CA TYR A 125 5.61 11.17 12.24
C TYR A 125 5.43 10.04 11.21
N TYR A 126 5.21 8.79 11.63
CA TYR A 126 5.01 7.66 10.71
C TYR A 126 3.56 7.50 10.26
N LEU A 127 2.60 7.79 11.14
CA LEU A 127 1.16 7.65 10.90
C LEU A 127 0.43 8.96 11.22
N PRO A 128 0.70 10.06 10.50
CA PRO A 128 -0.05 11.31 10.69
C PRO A 128 -1.54 11.04 10.47
N GLU A 129 -2.37 11.46 11.43
CA GLU A 129 -3.83 11.24 11.39
C GLU A 129 -4.24 9.76 11.22
N ASP A 130 -3.38 8.82 11.67
CA ASP A 130 -3.57 7.38 11.51
C ASP A 130 -3.63 6.91 10.04
N ILE A 131 -2.84 7.58 9.19
CA ILE A 131 -2.71 7.27 7.76
C ILE A 131 -1.32 6.74 7.46
N LEU A 132 -1.24 5.55 6.89
CA LEU A 132 -0.01 5.07 6.26
C LEU A 132 0.06 5.62 4.83
N ALA A 133 1.08 6.42 4.54
CA ALA A 133 1.31 6.99 3.23
C ALA A 133 2.37 6.18 2.45
N VAL A 134 1.96 5.71 1.28
CA VAL A 134 2.82 4.98 0.32
C VAL A 134 2.99 5.83 -0.93
N ARG A 135 4.19 5.82 -1.50
CA ARG A 135 4.47 6.41 -2.82
C ARG A 135 5.14 5.38 -3.71
N CYS A 136 4.63 5.28 -4.93
CA CYS A 136 5.26 4.59 -6.03
C CYS A 136 5.64 5.60 -7.11
N LYS A 137 6.89 5.59 -7.55
CA LYS A 137 7.36 6.32 -8.71
C LYS A 137 7.70 5.33 -9.81
N ILE A 138 7.31 5.60 -11.05
CA ILE A 138 7.57 4.72 -12.19
C ILE A 138 8.14 5.55 -13.34
N TRP A 139 9.16 5.06 -14.02
CA TRP A 139 9.76 5.71 -15.19
C TRP A 139 10.42 4.70 -16.14
N LYS A 140 10.62 5.12 -17.39
CA LYS A 140 11.37 4.38 -18.41
C LYS A 140 12.68 5.11 -18.71
N GLY A 141 13.83 4.47 -18.42
CA GLY A 141 15.16 4.91 -18.88
C GLY A 141 15.53 6.38 -18.62
N GLU A 142 16.57 6.86 -19.30
CA GLU A 142 16.88 8.29 -19.38
C GLU A 142 16.26 8.87 -20.66
N GLY A 143 15.37 9.86 -20.53
CA GLY A 143 14.70 10.50 -21.64
C GLY A 143 14.22 11.91 -21.28
N LYS A 144 14.24 12.83 -22.26
CA LYS A 144 13.87 14.24 -22.10
C LYS A 144 12.36 14.46 -22.23
N VAL A 145 11.55 13.67 -21.55
CA VAL A 145 10.08 13.87 -21.54
C VAL A 145 9.70 14.55 -20.23
N PRO A 146 8.83 15.57 -20.23
CA PRO A 146 8.35 16.15 -18.98
C PRO A 146 7.63 15.11 -18.11
N ASN A 147 7.49 15.42 -16.82
CA ASN A 147 6.76 14.64 -15.81
C ASN A 147 5.51 13.98 -16.42
N ILE A 148 5.44 12.63 -16.32
CA ILE A 148 4.43 11.81 -16.98
C ILE A 148 3.06 11.99 -16.30
N GLY A 149 3.06 12.41 -15.02
CA GLY A 149 1.86 12.75 -14.28
C GLY A 149 1.90 12.25 -12.85
N GLN A 150 0.83 12.53 -12.11
CA GLN A 150 0.63 11.96 -10.79
C GLN A 150 -0.85 11.67 -10.53
N SER A 151 -1.10 10.69 -9.67
CA SER A 151 -2.42 10.49 -9.10
C SER A 151 -2.33 10.01 -7.66
N SER A 152 -3.48 10.00 -6.98
CA SER A 152 -3.55 9.51 -5.62
C SER A 152 -4.82 8.74 -5.35
N ALA A 153 -4.75 7.83 -4.39
CA ALA A 153 -5.87 7.04 -3.91
C ALA A 153 -5.89 6.99 -2.39
N ARG A 154 -7.09 6.84 -1.83
CA ARG A 154 -7.29 6.62 -0.40
C ARG A 154 -8.08 5.33 -0.20
N THR A 155 -7.58 4.44 0.65
CA THR A 155 -8.27 3.20 1.03
C THR A 155 -8.59 3.27 2.52
N PRO A 156 -9.85 3.49 2.91
CA PRO A 156 -10.23 3.44 4.31
C PRO A 156 -10.23 1.99 4.81
N PHE A 157 -9.64 1.74 5.99
CA PHE A 157 -9.88 0.48 6.69
C PHE A 157 -11.36 0.39 7.05
N ARG A 158 -12.06 -0.59 6.45
CA ARG A 158 -13.48 -0.82 6.75
C ARG A 158 -13.58 -1.58 8.07
N VAL A 159 -13.87 -0.86 9.16
CA VAL A 159 -14.36 -1.51 10.38
C VAL A 159 -15.74 -2.07 10.05
N GLU A 160 -15.87 -3.39 9.92
CA GLU A 160 -17.19 -4.02 9.89
C GLU A 160 -17.90 -3.70 11.21
N LYS A 161 -18.98 -2.92 11.14
CA LYS A 161 -19.80 -2.60 12.29
C LYS A 161 -20.63 -3.82 12.68
N LYS A 162 -20.02 -4.77 13.40
CA LYS A 162 -20.77 -5.90 13.97
C LYS A 162 -21.61 -5.40 15.13
N SER A 163 -22.92 -5.41 14.93
CA SER A 163 -23.91 -5.04 15.95
C SER A 163 -24.37 -6.31 16.66
N PHE A 164 -24.29 -6.36 17.99
CA PHE A 164 -24.86 -7.46 18.78
C PHE A 164 -26.07 -6.98 19.56
N LEU A 165 -27.14 -7.77 19.53
CA LEU A 165 -28.31 -7.56 20.36
C LEU A 165 -28.07 -8.26 21.70
N HIS A 166 -27.90 -7.50 22.78
CA HIS A 166 -27.80 -8.08 24.12
C HIS A 166 -29.16 -8.00 24.81
N VAL A 167 -29.81 -9.16 25.02
CA VAL A 167 -31.06 -9.25 25.79
C VAL A 167 -30.69 -9.35 27.27
N VAL A 168 -31.05 -8.33 28.04
CA VAL A 168 -30.87 -8.34 29.50
C VAL A 168 -32.13 -8.90 30.14
N GLU A 169 -32.04 -10.09 30.73
CA GLU A 169 -33.10 -10.62 31.59
C GLU A 169 -32.98 -10.00 32.99
N ILE A 170 -33.97 -9.19 33.36
CA ILE A 170 -34.11 -8.66 34.72
C ILE A 170 -34.98 -9.64 35.50
N SER A 171 -34.38 -10.42 36.39
CA SER A 171 -35.14 -11.27 37.31
C SER A 171 -35.60 -10.47 38.53
N ALA A 172 -36.91 -10.28 38.69
CA ALA A 172 -37.49 -9.69 39.88
C ALA A 172 -37.56 -10.76 40.99
N HIS A 173 -36.74 -10.61 42.04
CA HIS A 173 -36.94 -11.37 43.27
C HIS A 173 -38.09 -10.74 44.08
N SER A 174 -39.24 -11.40 44.09
CA SER A 174 -40.33 -11.08 45.01
C SER A 174 -39.90 -11.39 46.45
N ARG A 175 -39.85 -10.36 47.31
CA ARG A 175 -39.74 -10.55 48.76
C ARG A 175 -41.03 -11.22 49.24
N GLN A 176 -40.94 -12.46 49.72
CA GLN A 176 -41.99 -13.07 50.52
C GLN A 176 -42.00 -12.42 51.90
N MET A 177 -43.19 -11.98 52.35
CA MET A 177 -43.48 -11.58 53.73
C MET A 177 -43.65 -12.81 54.61
#